data_AF-A0A7Y0R347-F1
#
_entry.id   AF-A0A7Y0R347-F1
#
_cell.length_a   1.000
_cell.length_b   1.000
_cell.length_c   1.000
_cell.angle_alpha   90.00
_cell.angle_beta   90.00
_cell.angle_gamma   90.00
#
_symmetry.space_group_name_H-M   'P 1'
#
loop_
_entity.id
_entity.type
_entity.pdbx_description
1 polymer ?
#
loop_
_entity_poly.entity_id
_entity_poly.type
_entity_poly.pdbx_seq_one_letter_code
_entity_poly.pdbx_strand_id
1 'polypeptide(L)' 'MKNIFDVLKESHEKQRLLLDALMETSGDSPTRREFYRDLKHELEQHAAAEERYFYAPL' A
#
# COMPACT_ATOMS: atom_id res chain seq x y z
N MET A 1 3.05 -9.77 -19.69
CA MET A 1 2.96 -8.30 -19.49
C MET A 1 1.86 -8.09 -18.48
N LYS A 2 2.11 -7.43 -17.35
CA LYS A 2 1.08 -7.19 -16.33
C LYS A 2 0.14 -6.08 -16.80
N ASN A 3 -1.16 -6.22 -16.57
CA ASN A 3 -2.14 -5.16 -16.80
C ASN A 3 -2.32 -4.29 -15.53
N ILE A 4 -3.10 -3.22 -15.63
CA ILE A 4 -3.33 -2.31 -14.49
C ILE A 4 -3.96 -3.01 -13.28
N PHE A 5 -4.88 -3.97 -13.50
CA PHE A 5 -5.50 -4.73 -12.42
C PHE A 5 -4.48 -5.62 -11.69
N ASP A 6 -3.57 -6.25 -12.42
CA ASP A 6 -2.51 -7.07 -11.82
C ASP A 6 -1.61 -6.21 -10.92
N VAL A 7 -1.23 -5.02 -11.38
CA VAL A 7 -0.38 -4.09 -10.61
C VAL A 7 -1.11 -3.56 -9.37
N LEU A 8 -2.37 -3.14 -9.50
CA LEU A 8 -3.15 -2.66 -8.36
C LEU A 8 -3.37 -3.75 -7.32
N LYS A 9 -3.63 -5.00 -7.75
CA LYS A 9 -3.78 -6.14 -6.85
C LYS A 9 -2.49 -6.44 -6.09
N GLU A 10 -1.34 -6.42 -6.74
CA GLU A 10 -0.04 -6.59 -6.07
C GLU A 10 0.22 -5.49 -5.03
N SER A 11 -0.14 -4.24 -5.34
CA SER A 11 -0.07 -3.13 -4.38
C SER A 11 -1.01 -3.36 -3.18
N HIS A 12 -2.23 -3.86 -3.40
CA HIS A 12 -3.13 -4.25 -2.29
C HIS A 12 -2.52 -5.33 -1.40
N GLU A 13 -1.88 -6.36 -1.97
CA GLU A 13 -1.22 -7.40 -1.15
C GLU A 13 -0.11 -6.79 -0.29
N LYS A 14 0.70 -5.88 -0.83
CA LYS A 14 1.73 -5.18 -0.06
C LYS A 14 1.14 -4.36 1.09
N GLN A 15 0.03 -3.64 0.86
CA GLN A 15 -0.66 -2.88 1.90
C GLN A 15 -1.18 -3.80 3.01
N ARG A 16 -1.77 -4.96 2.66
CA ARG A 16 -2.23 -5.94 3.65
C ARG A 16 -1.10 -6.47 4.51
N LEU A 17 0.03 -6.85 3.90
CA LEU A 17 1.20 -7.33 4.64
C LEU A 17 1.75 -6.28 5.62
N LEU A 18 1.78 -5.01 5.22
CA LEU A 18 2.20 -3.91 6.10
C LEU A 18 1.22 -3.67 7.25
N LEU A 19 -0.09 -3.77 6.98
CA LEU A 19 -1.13 -3.69 8.01
C LEU A 19 -1.03 -4.85 9.00
N ASP A 20 -0.84 -6.08 8.51
CA ASP A 20 -0.64 -7.26 9.37
C ASP A 20 0.61 -7.09 10.24
N ALA A 21 1.74 -6.66 9.66
CA ALA A 21 2.96 -6.38 10.43
C ALA A 21 2.77 -5.26 11.48
N LEU A 22 1.93 -4.26 11.20
CA LEU A 22 1.54 -3.27 12.19
C LEU A 22 0.67 -3.89 13.29
N MET A 23 -0.26 -4.79 12.99
CA MET A 23 -1.09 -5.43 14.02
C MET A 23 -0.27 -6.30 14.98
N GLU A 24 0.83 -6.90 14.51
CA GLU A 24 1.78 -7.67 15.33
C GLU A 24 2.70 -6.80 16.20
N THR A 25 2.64 -5.46 16.06
CA THR A 25 3.43 -4.52 16.87
C THR A 25 2.54 -3.65 17.74
N SER A 26 3.10 -3.09 18.81
CA SER A 26 2.38 -2.19 19.71
C SER A 26 3.32 -1.11 20.28
N GLY A 27 2.71 -0.05 20.82
CA GLY A 27 3.44 1.07 21.40
C GLY A 27 4.29 1.84 20.40
N ASP A 28 5.28 2.56 20.92
CA ASP A 28 6.21 3.35 20.13
C ASP A 28 7.51 2.57 19.91
N SER A 29 7.56 1.76 18.85
CA SER A 29 8.77 1.03 18.46
C SER A 29 9.33 1.54 17.13
N PRO A 30 10.67 1.53 16.93
CA PRO A 30 11.28 1.90 15.66
C PRO A 30 10.72 1.11 14.47
N THR A 31 10.51 -0.19 14.65
CA THR A 31 9.93 -1.09 13.64
C THR A 31 8.49 -0.70 13.27
N ARG A 32 7.65 -0.36 14.26
CA ARG A 32 6.28 0.09 13.97
C ARG A 32 6.27 1.40 13.18
N ARG A 33 7.16 2.34 13.52
CA ARG A 33 7.29 3.61 12.79
C ARG A 33 7.70 3.38 11.34
N GLU A 34 8.60 2.44 11.10
CA GLU A 34 9.03 2.04 9.76
C GLU A 34 7.88 1.42 8.95
N PHE A 35 7.20 0.40 9.48
CA PHE A 35 6.06 -0.20 8.77
C PHE A 35 4.95 0.82 8.49
N TYR A 36 4.69 1.74 9.43
CA TYR A 36 3.70 2.80 9.22
C TYR A 36 4.12 3.78 8.12
N ARG A 37 5.39 4.21 8.10
CA ARG A 37 5.95 5.07 7.04
C ARG A 37 5.79 4.40 5.68
N ASP A 38 6.16 3.13 5.59
CA ASP A 38 6.14 2.38 4.34
C ASP A 38 4.70 2.13 3.87
N LEU A 39 3.77 1.83 4.78
CA LEU A 39 2.34 1.73 4.49
C LEU A 39 1.79 3.06 3.94
N LYS A 40 2.11 4.17 4.62
CA LYS A 40 1.65 5.51 4.20
C LYS A 40 2.13 5.81 2.78
N HIS A 41 3.40 5.56 2.49
CA HIS A 41 3.96 5.78 1.17
C HIS A 41 3.27 4.90 0.11
N GLU A 42 3.06 3.61 0.39
CA GLU A 42 2.39 2.69 -0.54
C GLU A 42 0.96 3.14 -0.83
N LEU A 43 0.20 3.57 0.18
CA LEU A 43 -1.16 4.07 0.01
C LEU A 43 -1.20 5.35 -0.85
N GLU A 44 -0.27 6.28 -0.65
CA GLU A 44 -0.18 7.51 -1.47
C GLU A 44 0.13 7.18 -2.94
N GLN A 45 1.08 6.27 -3.19
CA GLN A 45 1.40 5.85 -4.56
C GLN A 45 0.25 5.08 -5.21
N HIS A 46 -0.42 4.21 -4.45
CA HIS A 46 -1.56 3.44 -4.91
C HIS A 46 -2.70 4.36 -5.37
N ALA A 47 -3.14 5.28 -4.50
CA ALA A 47 -4.21 6.21 -4.82
C ALA A 47 -3.89 7.07 -6.05
N ALA A 48 -2.64 7.56 -6.15
CA ALA A 48 -2.21 8.34 -7.32
C ALA A 48 -2.23 7.50 -8.62
N ALA A 49 -1.93 6.20 -8.55
CA ALA A 49 -2.01 5.30 -9.69
C ALA A 49 -3.46 5.00 -10.08
N GLU A 50 -4.34 4.77 -9.10
CA GLU A 50 -5.77 4.57 -9.34
C GLU A 50 -6.38 5.80 -10.02
N GLU A 51 -6.16 7.01 -9.48
CA GLU A 51 -6.67 8.26 -10.04
C GLU A 51 -6.25 8.46 -11.50
N ARG A 52 -4.97 8.27 -11.80
CA ARG A 52 -4.39 8.55 -13.13
C ARG A 52 -4.75 7.53 -14.19
N TYR A 53 -4.83 6.25 -13.81
CA TYR A 53 -4.86 5.15 -14.78
C TYR A 53 -6.12 4.29 -14.69
N PHE A 54 -6.73 4.19 -13.52
CA PHE A 54 -7.91 3.34 -13.33
C PHE A 54 -9.20 4.15 -13.37
N TYR A 55 -9.28 5.25 -12.63
CA TYR A 55 -10.50 6.07 -12.54
C TYR A 55 -10.64 7.08 -13.67
N ALA A 56 -9.56 7.71 -14.14
CA ALA A 56 -9.64 8.68 -15.25
C ALA A 56 -10.36 8.18 -16.52
N PRO A 57 -10.21 6.91 -16.96
CA PRO A 57 -10.91 6.40 -18.14
C PRO A 57 -12.29 5.77 -17.88
N LEU A 58 -12.78 5.73 -16.64
CA LEU A 58 -14.09 5.16 -16.28
C LEU A 58 -15.23 6.19 -16.38
#